data_AF-A0A350YBP9-F1
#
_entry.id   AF-A0A350YBP9-F1
#
_cell.length_a   1.000
_cell.length_b   1.000
_cell.length_c   1.000
_cell.angle_alpha   90.00
_cell.angle_beta   90.00
_cell.angle_gamma   90.00
#
_symmetry.space_group_name_H-M   'P 1'
#
loop_
_entity.id
_entity.type
_entity.pdbx_description
1 polymer ?
#
loop_
_entity_poly.entity_id
_entity_poly.type
_entity_poly.pdbx_seq_one_letter_code
_entity_poly.pdbx_strand_id
1 'polypeptide(L)'
;MKRLTILLISGVLLFGAAACDSARTSTNAPVSTQDNPEAPEAEEARQNKEDATDEVRRKQLNSDIRANEERNNAFNEGSATDRDDDSIASEVRSKLEANLPASALVVEAEDGTVSVGGTVPTQEQYDRIETLAKEIKGVQAVNVKVKVAPAKPEGS
;
A
#
# COMPACT_ATOMS: atom_id res chain seq x y z
N MET A 1 -3.75 -63.65 -7.05
CA MET A 1 -3.96 -62.54 -8.01
C MET A 1 -5.22 -61.77 -7.60
N LYS A 2 -5.07 -60.64 -6.90
CA LYS A 2 -6.18 -59.74 -6.54
C LYS A 2 -5.86 -58.35 -7.06
N ARG A 3 -6.84 -57.78 -7.76
CA ARG A 3 -6.69 -56.65 -8.66
C ARG A 3 -6.75 -55.31 -7.92
N LEU A 4 -5.94 -54.39 -8.43
CA LEU A 4 -5.94 -52.93 -8.34
C LEU A 4 -7.22 -52.29 -7.74
N THR A 5 -7.02 -51.40 -6.76
CA THR A 5 -7.90 -50.25 -6.54
C THR A 5 -7.02 -49.04 -6.22
N ILE A 6 -6.62 -48.34 -7.28
CA ILE A 6 -6.03 -47.02 -7.22
C ILE A 6 -7.19 -46.07 -6.94
N LEU A 7 -7.33 -45.61 -5.70
CA LEU A 7 -8.19 -44.47 -5.37
C LEU A 7 -7.42 -43.19 -5.70
N LEU A 8 -7.82 -42.58 -6.81
CA LEU A 8 -7.57 -41.19 -7.16
C LEU A 8 -8.07 -40.30 -6.02
N ILE A 9 -7.16 -39.82 -5.16
CA ILE A 9 -7.43 -38.63 -4.35
C ILE A 9 -7.19 -37.45 -5.29
N SER A 10 -8.23 -37.18 -6.09
CA SER A 10 -8.39 -35.94 -6.82
C SER A 10 -8.37 -34.77 -5.85
N GLY A 11 -7.68 -33.71 -6.25
CA GLY A 11 -7.39 -32.57 -5.41
C GLY A 11 -8.61 -31.85 -4.84
N VAL A 12 -8.34 -31.22 -3.70
CA VAL A 12 -8.91 -29.95 -3.30
C VAL A 12 -7.76 -29.15 -2.68
N LEU A 13 -6.98 -28.47 -3.53
CA LEU A 13 -6.25 -27.29 -3.07
C LEU A 13 -7.28 -26.15 -3.09
N LEU A 14 -7.94 -25.94 -1.96
CA LEU A 14 -8.66 -24.70 -1.65
C LEU A 14 -7.62 -23.59 -1.54
N PHE A 15 -7.13 -23.11 -2.68
CA PHE A 15 -6.51 -21.79 -2.76
C PHE A 15 -7.64 -20.78 -2.57
N GLY A 16 -7.93 -20.43 -1.32
CA GLY A 16 -8.58 -19.17 -1.02
C GLY A 16 -7.63 -18.06 -1.45
N ALA A 17 -7.77 -17.58 -2.68
CA ALA A 17 -7.07 -16.42 -3.17
C ALA A 17 -7.67 -15.19 -2.45
N ALA A 18 -7.13 -14.86 -1.28
CA ALA A 18 -7.22 -13.48 -0.82
C ALA A 18 -6.39 -12.65 -1.80
N ALA A 19 -7.03 -11.75 -2.52
CA ALA A 19 -6.41 -10.87 -3.49
C ALA A 19 -5.32 -10.03 -2.80
N CYS A 20 -4.05 -10.34 -3.04
CA CYS A 20 -2.91 -9.56 -2.55
C CYS A 20 -2.68 -8.34 -3.45
N ASP A 21 -3.66 -7.45 -3.59
CA ASP A 21 -3.57 -6.28 -4.49
C ASP A 21 -3.38 -4.94 -3.77
N SER A 22 -3.39 -4.94 -2.43
CA SER A 22 -3.31 -3.68 -1.67
C SER A 22 -1.90 -3.08 -1.72
N ALA A 23 -1.83 -1.79 -2.08
CA ALA A 23 -0.57 -1.06 -2.26
C ALA A 23 0.04 -0.68 -0.89
N ARG A 24 1.21 -1.24 -0.57
CA ARG A 24 1.85 -1.08 0.75
C ARG A 24 3.16 -0.28 0.70
N THR A 25 3.37 0.62 1.66
CA THR A 25 4.59 1.45 1.76
C THR A 25 5.79 0.71 2.36
N SER A 26 5.55 -0.44 2.99
CA SER A 26 6.58 -1.28 3.58
C SER A 26 6.13 -2.74 3.61
N THR A 27 7.07 -3.66 3.84
CA THR A 27 6.81 -5.10 3.93
C THR A 27 6.03 -5.49 5.20
N ASN A 28 6.20 -4.73 6.28
CA ASN A 28 5.49 -4.92 7.55
C ASN A 28 4.16 -4.14 7.65
N ALA A 29 3.76 -3.40 6.62
CA ALA A 29 2.45 -2.75 6.59
C ALA A 29 1.32 -3.78 6.57
N PRO A 30 0.14 -3.45 7.16
CA PRO A 30 -1.03 -4.32 7.13
C PRO A 30 -1.46 -4.67 5.71
N VAL A 31 -2.19 -5.76 5.56
CA VAL A 31 -2.58 -6.27 4.24
C VAL A 31 -3.87 -5.61 3.74
N SER A 32 -4.69 -5.09 4.65
CA SER A 32 -5.91 -4.33 4.32
C SER A 32 -6.09 -3.09 5.21
N THR A 33 -6.83 -2.10 4.71
CA THR A 33 -7.20 -0.90 5.47
C THR A 33 -8.12 -1.17 6.68
N GLN A 34 -8.65 -2.40 6.78
CA GLN A 34 -9.49 -2.85 7.89
C GLN A 34 -8.69 -3.47 9.04
N ASP A 35 -7.42 -3.81 8.81
CA ASP A 35 -6.57 -4.41 9.83
C ASP A 35 -6.30 -3.42 10.96
N ASN A 36 -6.04 -3.95 12.14
CA ASN A 36 -5.73 -3.18 13.34
C ASN A 36 -4.23 -3.30 13.65
N PRO A 37 -3.35 -2.49 13.03
CA PRO A 37 -1.92 -2.68 13.14
C PRO A 37 -1.42 -2.36 14.55
N GLU A 38 -0.37 -3.09 14.94
CA GLU A 38 0.43 -2.82 16.13
C GLU A 38 1.54 -1.80 15.80
N ALA A 39 2.15 -1.25 16.85
CA ALA A 39 3.35 -0.41 16.68
C ALA A 39 4.51 -1.25 16.13
N PRO A 40 5.25 -0.76 15.12
CA PRO A 40 6.39 -1.46 14.56
C PRO A 40 7.55 -1.55 15.56
N GLU A 41 8.40 -2.56 15.39
CA GLU A 41 9.66 -2.63 16.13
C GLU A 41 10.62 -1.51 15.67
N ALA A 42 11.54 -1.08 16.53
CA ALA A 42 12.53 -0.04 16.19
C ALA A 42 13.32 -0.35 14.91
N GLU A 43 13.70 -1.63 14.73
CA GLU A 43 14.42 -2.08 13.54
C GLU A 43 13.59 -1.93 12.27
N GLU A 44 12.30 -2.31 12.31
CA GLU A 44 11.41 -2.20 11.16
C GLU A 44 11.17 -0.73 10.79
N ALA A 45 10.97 0.13 11.79
CA ALA A 45 10.81 1.57 11.55
C ALA A 45 12.08 2.19 10.94
N ARG A 46 13.27 1.72 11.35
CA ARG A 46 14.55 2.13 10.76
C ARG A 46 14.67 1.66 9.31
N GLN A 47 14.39 0.39 9.03
CA GLN A 47 14.44 -0.16 7.68
C GLN A 47 13.47 0.56 6.74
N ASN A 48 12.23 0.76 7.17
CA ASN A 48 11.22 1.51 6.41
C ASN A 48 11.67 2.96 6.11
N LYS A 49 12.41 3.59 7.03
CA LYS A 49 12.98 4.92 6.82
C LYS A 49 14.12 4.89 5.82
N GLU A 50 15.03 3.92 5.94
CA GLU A 50 16.16 3.75 5.03
C GLU A 50 15.66 3.50 3.60
N ASP A 51 14.72 2.58 3.41
CA ASP A 51 14.10 2.30 2.12
C ASP A 51 13.41 3.54 1.53
N ALA A 52 12.56 4.23 2.32
CA ALA A 52 11.85 5.42 1.86
C ALA A 52 12.78 6.60 1.46
N THR A 53 14.00 6.62 2.01
CA THR A 53 14.98 7.70 1.77
C THR A 53 16.08 7.30 0.78
N ASP A 54 16.18 6.02 0.41
CA ASP A 54 17.14 5.51 -0.56
C ASP A 54 16.93 6.12 -1.96
N GLU A 55 18.01 6.54 -2.62
CA GLU A 55 17.95 7.23 -3.90
C GLU A 55 17.35 6.36 -5.02
N VAL A 56 17.68 5.06 -5.05
CA VAL A 56 17.16 4.13 -6.05
C VAL A 56 15.67 3.92 -5.82
N ARG A 57 15.26 3.72 -4.56
CA ARG A 57 13.85 3.62 -4.22
C ARG A 57 13.09 4.88 -4.62
N ARG A 58 13.61 6.08 -4.31
CA ARG A 58 13.02 7.36 -4.74
C ARG A 58 12.85 7.48 -6.25
N LYS A 59 13.84 7.06 -7.03
CA LYS A 59 13.75 7.04 -8.49
C LYS A 59 12.68 6.06 -8.97
N GLN A 60 12.56 4.90 -8.33
CA GLN A 60 11.51 3.94 -8.62
C GLN A 60 10.12 4.52 -8.35
N LEU A 61 9.89 5.08 -7.16
CA LEU A 61 8.61 5.73 -6.80
C LEU A 61 8.19 6.80 -7.82
N ASN A 62 9.13 7.66 -8.22
CA ASN A 62 8.89 8.70 -9.21
C ASN A 62 8.65 8.13 -10.62
N SER A 63 9.32 7.03 -10.98
CA SER A 63 9.12 6.34 -12.25
C SER A 63 7.73 5.69 -12.32
N ASP A 64 7.28 5.07 -11.22
CA ASP A 64 5.97 4.45 -11.10
C ASP A 64 4.85 5.50 -11.30
N ILE A 65 4.94 6.64 -10.60
CA ILE A 65 3.98 7.75 -10.74
C ILE A 65 3.95 8.25 -12.19
N ARG A 66 5.13 8.46 -12.79
CA ARG A 66 5.21 8.93 -14.18
C ARG A 66 4.55 7.94 -15.14
N ALA A 67 4.85 6.65 -15.00
CA ALA A 67 4.30 5.62 -15.87
C ALA A 67 2.77 5.56 -15.76
N ASN A 68 2.22 5.69 -14.55
CA ASN A 68 0.78 5.69 -14.33
C ASN A 68 0.10 6.94 -14.94
N GLU A 69 0.69 8.13 -14.81
CA GLU A 69 0.21 9.34 -15.48
C GLU A 69 0.31 9.25 -17.00
N GLU A 70 1.39 8.68 -17.54
CA GLU A 70 1.54 8.43 -18.98
C GLU A 70 0.46 7.48 -19.51
N ARG A 71 0.14 6.41 -18.76
CA ARG A 71 -0.99 5.54 -19.08
C ARG A 71 -2.32 6.29 -19.06
N ASN A 72 -2.57 7.11 -18.03
CA ASN A 72 -3.79 7.92 -17.96
C ASN A 72 -3.90 8.89 -19.15
N ASN A 73 -2.80 9.52 -19.55
CA ASN A 73 -2.76 10.39 -20.72
C ASN A 73 -3.06 9.63 -22.02
N ALA A 74 -2.56 8.40 -22.16
CA ALA A 74 -2.73 7.60 -23.37
C ALA A 74 -4.13 6.98 -23.51
N PHE A 75 -4.74 6.54 -22.40
CA PHE A 75 -5.97 5.74 -22.41
C PHE A 75 -7.21 6.46 -21.86
N ASN A 76 -7.03 7.57 -21.16
CA ASN A 76 -8.11 8.36 -20.55
C ASN A 76 -7.91 9.87 -20.77
N GLU A 77 -7.14 10.25 -21.80
CA GLU A 77 -6.90 11.65 -22.21
C GLU A 77 -6.41 12.57 -21.07
N GLY A 78 -5.81 12.01 -20.03
CA GLY A 78 -5.33 12.74 -18.86
C GLY A 78 -6.44 13.18 -17.89
N SER A 79 -7.67 12.70 -18.06
CA SER A 79 -8.83 13.00 -17.22
C SER A 79 -8.61 12.64 -15.75
N ALA A 80 -9.32 13.34 -14.87
CA ALA A 80 -9.39 13.03 -13.45
C ALA A 80 -10.57 12.10 -13.11
N THR A 81 -11.53 11.94 -14.01
CA THR A 81 -12.65 10.99 -13.85
C THR A 81 -12.29 9.65 -14.46
N ASP A 82 -12.96 8.59 -13.99
CA ASP A 82 -12.84 7.22 -14.55
C ASP A 82 -11.39 6.73 -14.64
N ARG A 83 -10.57 7.17 -13.68
CA ARG A 83 -9.19 6.71 -13.55
C ARG A 83 -9.17 5.33 -12.92
N ASP A 84 -8.26 4.50 -13.42
CA ASP A 84 -7.97 3.18 -12.88
C ASP A 84 -7.58 3.26 -11.39
N ASP A 85 -8.38 2.63 -10.53
CA ASP A 85 -8.23 2.72 -9.08
C ASP A 85 -6.91 2.13 -8.60
N ASP A 86 -6.43 1.04 -9.20
CA ASP A 86 -5.12 0.45 -8.87
C ASP A 86 -3.98 1.43 -9.16
N SER A 87 -4.08 2.17 -10.26
CA SER A 87 -3.14 3.24 -10.60
C SER A 87 -3.20 4.39 -9.58
N ILE A 88 -4.39 4.79 -9.12
CA ILE A 88 -4.56 5.80 -8.05
C ILE A 88 -3.93 5.29 -6.75
N ALA A 89 -4.27 4.08 -6.31
CA ALA A 89 -3.76 3.49 -5.07
C ALA A 89 -2.23 3.38 -5.09
N SER A 90 -1.66 2.96 -6.22
CA SER A 90 -0.21 2.84 -6.42
C SER A 90 0.51 4.21 -6.42
N GLU A 91 -0.07 5.22 -7.07
CA GLU A 91 0.46 6.60 -7.06
C GLU A 91 0.41 7.20 -5.65
N VAL A 92 -0.71 7.05 -4.93
CA VAL A 92 -0.85 7.51 -3.55
C VAL A 92 0.12 6.79 -2.63
N ARG A 93 0.24 5.46 -2.71
CA ARG A 93 1.25 4.69 -1.96
C ARG A 93 2.65 5.24 -2.20
N SER A 94 3.01 5.47 -3.46
CA SER A 94 4.32 6.02 -3.83
C SER A 94 4.55 7.41 -3.23
N LYS A 95 3.51 8.26 -3.27
CA LYS A 95 3.55 9.61 -2.71
C LYS A 95 3.70 9.61 -1.20
N LEU A 96 2.95 8.76 -0.50
CA LEU A 96 2.99 8.63 0.95
C LEU A 96 4.34 8.09 1.40
N GLU A 97 4.84 7.01 0.81
CA GLU A 97 6.14 6.42 1.11
C GLU A 97 7.27 7.45 0.96
N ALA A 98 7.25 8.23 -0.12
CA ALA A 98 8.22 9.29 -0.36
C ALA A 98 8.17 10.44 0.66
N ASN A 99 7.03 10.69 1.31
CA ASN A 99 6.86 11.90 2.13
C ASN A 99 6.69 11.62 3.63
N LEU A 100 6.41 10.36 3.98
CA LEU A 100 6.15 9.87 5.33
C LEU A 100 7.12 8.73 5.64
N PRO A 101 8.42 9.04 5.83
CA PRO A 101 9.43 8.01 6.08
C PRO A 101 9.15 7.28 7.41
N ALA A 102 9.51 6.00 7.46
CA ALA A 102 9.19 5.06 8.56
C ALA A 102 7.70 4.69 8.69
N SER A 103 6.84 5.09 7.74
CA SER A 103 5.44 4.71 7.75
C SER A 103 5.23 3.26 7.27
N ALA A 104 4.22 2.61 7.83
CA ALA A 104 3.78 1.27 7.45
C ALA A 104 2.30 1.34 7.08
N LEU A 105 2.04 1.77 5.85
CA LEU A 105 0.71 2.12 5.35
C LEU A 105 0.28 1.18 4.23
N VAL A 106 -1.03 0.95 4.17
CA VAL A 106 -1.71 0.27 3.08
C VAL A 106 -2.71 1.23 2.45
N VAL A 107 -2.78 1.22 1.14
CA VAL A 107 -3.65 2.07 0.33
C VAL A 107 -4.54 1.19 -0.53
N GLU A 108 -5.84 1.45 -0.44
CA GLU A 108 -6.88 0.89 -1.30
C GLU A 108 -7.61 2.07 -1.96
N ALA A 109 -8.06 1.91 -3.21
CA ALA A 109 -8.87 2.90 -3.90
C ALA A 109 -10.08 2.21 -4.54
N GLU A 110 -11.21 2.90 -4.55
CA GLU A 110 -12.45 2.46 -5.20
C GLU A 110 -13.20 3.70 -5.67
N ASP A 111 -13.50 3.80 -6.96
CA ASP A 111 -14.18 4.93 -7.59
C ASP A 111 -13.56 6.29 -7.22
N GLY A 112 -12.21 6.37 -7.18
CA GLY A 112 -11.47 7.56 -6.77
C GLY A 112 -11.58 7.92 -5.27
N THR A 113 -12.21 7.08 -4.45
CA THR A 113 -12.18 7.18 -2.99
C THR A 113 -11.01 6.36 -2.45
N VAL A 114 -10.05 7.03 -1.83
CA VAL A 114 -8.85 6.40 -1.28
C VAL A 114 -9.06 6.07 0.19
N SER A 115 -8.78 4.84 0.59
CA SER A 115 -8.70 4.44 2.00
C SER A 115 -7.24 4.16 2.37
N VAL A 116 -6.77 4.78 3.46
CA VAL A 116 -5.41 4.61 3.98
C VAL A 116 -5.50 3.99 5.37
N GLY A 117 -4.89 2.82 5.56
CA GLY A 117 -4.73 2.15 6.85
C GLY A 117 -3.27 2.01 7.24
N GLY A 118 -2.98 1.59 8.47
CA GLY A 118 -1.60 1.36 8.92
C GLY A 118 -1.16 2.26 10.06
N THR A 119 0.15 2.50 10.14
CA THR A 119 0.78 3.29 11.20
C THR A 119 1.74 4.35 10.65
N VAL A 120 1.81 5.47 11.36
CA VAL A 120 2.83 6.50 11.20
C VAL A 120 3.49 6.80 12.55
N PRO A 121 4.77 7.21 12.59
CA PRO A 121 5.48 7.45 13.84
C PRO A 121 5.04 8.72 14.58
N THR A 122 4.49 9.72 13.88
CA THR A 122 4.18 11.03 14.48
C THR A 122 2.82 11.58 14.01
N GLN A 123 2.25 12.46 14.83
CA GLN A 123 1.03 13.20 14.48
C GLN A 123 1.21 14.07 13.24
N GLU A 124 2.39 14.70 13.08
CA GLU A 124 2.70 15.51 11.90
C GLU A 124 2.63 14.68 10.61
N GLN A 125 3.12 13.42 10.64
CA GLN A 125 2.99 12.54 9.49
C GLN A 125 1.53 12.17 9.22
N TYR A 126 0.75 11.90 10.27
CA TYR A 126 -0.68 11.61 10.15
C TYR A 126 -1.44 12.76 9.46
N ASP A 127 -1.21 13.99 9.92
CA ASP A 127 -1.92 15.18 9.42
C ASP A 127 -1.61 15.46 7.94
N ARG A 128 -0.48 14.97 7.43
CA ARG A 128 -0.07 15.13 6.03
C ARG A 128 -0.67 14.09 5.08
N ILE A 129 -1.23 12.98 5.58
CA ILE A 129 -1.72 11.87 4.74
C ILE A 129 -2.78 12.35 3.75
N GLU A 130 -3.83 13.01 4.24
CA GLU A 130 -4.93 13.47 3.39
C GLU A 130 -4.46 14.46 2.33
N THR A 131 -3.61 15.41 2.73
CA THR A 131 -3.07 16.43 1.81
C THR A 131 -2.24 15.78 0.71
N LEU A 132 -1.31 14.87 1.07
CA LEU A 132 -0.46 14.18 0.11
C LEU A 132 -1.26 13.27 -0.83
N ALA A 133 -2.27 12.57 -0.33
CA ALA A 133 -3.14 11.74 -1.15
C ALA A 133 -3.91 12.57 -2.18
N LYS A 134 -4.45 13.74 -1.78
CA LYS A 134 -5.19 14.65 -2.66
C LYS A 134 -4.34 15.33 -3.75
N GLU A 135 -3.01 15.27 -3.65
CA GLU A 135 -2.13 15.73 -4.73
C GLU A 135 -2.13 14.77 -5.94
N ILE A 136 -2.64 13.55 -5.77
CA ILE A 136 -2.77 12.58 -6.86
C ILE A 136 -4.06 12.83 -7.65
N LYS A 137 -3.93 12.94 -8.97
CA LYS A 137 -5.05 13.20 -9.87
C LYS A 137 -6.01 12.01 -9.85
N GLY A 138 -7.31 12.28 -9.68
CA GLY A 138 -8.36 11.27 -9.60
C GLY A 138 -8.77 10.91 -8.17
N VAL A 139 -8.05 11.38 -7.16
CA VAL A 139 -8.48 11.28 -5.77
C VAL A 139 -9.62 12.26 -5.50
N GLN A 140 -10.80 11.74 -5.20
CA GLN A 140 -12.02 12.50 -4.92
C GLN A 140 -12.27 12.63 -3.41
N ALA A 141 -12.01 11.54 -2.67
CA ALA A 141 -12.17 11.48 -1.23
C ALA A 141 -11.05 10.65 -0.60
N VAL A 142 -10.77 10.90 0.69
CA VAL A 142 -9.75 10.17 1.44
C VAL A 142 -10.31 9.77 2.80
N ASN A 143 -10.26 8.48 3.09
CA ASN A 143 -10.62 7.88 4.39
C ASN A 143 -9.33 7.48 5.11
N VAL A 144 -8.99 8.18 6.20
CA VAL A 144 -7.78 7.90 6.98
C VAL A 144 -8.14 7.04 8.19
N LYS A 145 -7.69 5.78 8.18
CA LYS A 145 -7.80 4.78 9.25
C LYS A 145 -6.41 4.43 9.80
N VAL A 146 -5.59 5.44 10.03
CA VAL A 146 -4.19 5.30 10.42
C VAL A 146 -4.02 5.55 11.92
N LYS A 147 -3.10 4.83 12.55
CA LYS A 147 -2.71 5.10 13.94
C LYS A 147 -1.38 5.83 14.01
N VAL A 148 -1.27 6.77 14.95
CA VAL A 148 0.03 7.31 15.36
C VAL A 148 0.65 6.32 16.35
N ALA A 149 1.68 5.61 15.90
CA ALA A 149 2.36 4.56 16.64
C ALA A 149 3.89 4.71 16.48
N PRO A 150 4.56 5.39 17.43
CA PRO A 150 6.02 5.39 17.50
C PRO A 150 6.55 3.97 17.65
N ALA A 151 7.76 3.73 17.13
CA ALA A 151 8.37 2.42 17.21
C ALA A 151 8.61 1.98 18.65
N LYS A 152 8.40 0.68 18.93
CA LYS A 152 8.71 0.09 20.23
C LYS A 152 10.23 0.13 20.46
N PRO A 153 10.70 0.36 21.70
CA PRO A 153 12.13 0.32 22.00
C PRO A 153 12.68 -1.10 21.81
N GLU A 154 13.94 -1.21 21.38
CA GLU A 154 14.57 -2.51 21.15
C GLU A 154 14.56 -3.39 22.40
N GLY A 155 14.07 -4.63 22.25
CA GLY A 155 14.01 -5.63 23.33
C GLY A 155 12.77 -5.55 24.23
N SER A 156 11.66 -5.00 23.73
CA SER A 156 10.35 -4.95 24.41
C SER A 156 9.59 -6.28 24.38
#